data_AF-A0A8T7EVL9-F1
#
_entry.id   AF-A0A8T7EVL9-F1
#
_cell.length_a   1.000
_cell.length_b   1.000
_cell.length_c   1.000
_cell.angle_alpha   90.00
_cell.angle_beta   90.00
_cell.angle_gamma   90.00
#
_symmetry.space_group_name_H-M   'P 1'
#
loop_
_entity.id
_entity.type
_entity.pdbx_description
1 polymer ?
#
loop_
_entity_poly.entity_id
_entity_poly.type
_entity_poly.pdbx_seq_one_letter_code
_entity_poly.pdbx_strand_id
1 'polypeptide(L)'
;MALRVMAQVMSDGAHTLEIVDALDATGNNLMNVDHWSKRTLSADGAVLRFDGTTSQSAYRVAMRAHTSADVGVAWSDVSASRVAAHKASLQVAQYEKVTFTKIVALHTTRDAGDPASAAEQTLKSAVAAGYDALKSAHEAAWSDVWQRMDVVIDGDELAQVAVRFSMYHIMIAVPTQDERVSIGAKTLSGFGYKGHVFWDTGAVHAAAAHAVLPRTGALAADVPLSQPARGTGEGARGRL
;
A
#
# COMPACT_ATOMS: atom_id res chain seq x y z
N MET A 1 1.41 -7.09 1.46
CA MET A 1 2.63 -6.56 2.11
C MET A 1 3.37 -7.71 2.77
N ALA A 2 4.71 -7.68 2.80
CA ALA A 2 5.52 -8.62 3.55
C ALA A 2 6.65 -7.89 4.28
N LEU A 3 6.96 -8.30 5.51
CA LEU A 3 7.99 -7.75 6.37
C LEU A 3 8.80 -8.92 6.94
N ARG A 4 10.12 -8.75 7.03
CA ARG A 4 11.03 -9.68 7.71
C ARG A 4 11.91 -8.89 8.67
N VAL A 5 12.07 -9.40 9.90
CA VAL A 5 12.89 -8.82 10.96
C VAL A 5 13.80 -9.90 11.52
N MET A 6 15.11 -9.65 11.56
CA MET A 6 16.09 -10.54 12.18
C MET A 6 16.55 -9.91 13.50
N ALA A 7 16.38 -10.64 14.61
CA ALA A 7 17.02 -10.33 15.89
C ALA A 7 18.28 -11.19 16.06
N GLN A 8 19.32 -10.63 16.67
CA GLN A 8 20.52 -11.36 17.09
C GLN A 8 20.98 -10.83 18.45
N VAL A 9 21.25 -11.75 19.39
CA VAL A 9 21.83 -11.40 20.69
C VAL A 9 23.35 -11.29 20.56
N MET A 10 23.94 -10.21 21.05
CA MET A 10 25.41 -10.00 20.97
C MET A 10 26.13 -10.14 22.31
N SER A 11 25.41 -9.97 23.42
CA SER A 11 25.89 -10.06 24.80
C SER A 11 25.88 -11.47 25.36
N ASP A 12 26.83 -11.77 26.23
CA ASP A 12 26.96 -13.05 26.95
C ASP A 12 25.67 -13.45 27.70
N GLY A 13 25.48 -14.76 27.90
CA GLY A 13 24.37 -15.33 28.65
C GLY A 13 23.15 -15.72 27.80
N ALA A 14 22.06 -16.08 28.49
CA ALA A 14 20.76 -16.38 27.87
C ALA A 14 19.82 -15.18 28.04
N HIS A 15 19.17 -14.77 26.95
CA HIS A 15 18.33 -13.58 26.90
C HIS A 15 16.90 -13.94 26.51
N THR A 16 15.92 -13.30 27.14
CA THR A 16 14.51 -13.46 26.75
C THR A 16 14.18 -12.44 25.66
N LEU A 17 14.00 -12.91 24.43
CA LEU A 17 13.45 -12.11 23.35
C LEU A 17 11.92 -12.17 23.43
N GLU A 18 11.28 -11.00 23.45
CA GLU A 18 9.83 -10.88 23.35
C GLU A 18 9.46 -10.15 22.06
N ILE A 19 8.57 -10.73 21.28
CA ILE A 19 7.96 -10.09 20.11
C ILE A 19 6.46 -9.91 20.36
N VAL A 20 5.96 -8.73 20.03
CA VAL A 20 4.53 -8.45 19.93
C VAL A 20 4.27 -8.01 18.50
N ASP A 21 3.28 -8.61 17.85
CA ASP A 21 2.77 -8.16 16.56
C ASP A 21 1.28 -7.84 16.64
N ALA A 22 0.83 -6.87 15.82
CA ALA A 22 -0.49 -6.29 15.92
C ALA A 22 -1.12 -5.89 14.57
N LEU A 23 -2.45 -5.78 14.56
CA LEU A 23 -3.24 -4.97 13.65
C LEU A 23 -3.96 -3.91 14.50
N ASP A 24 -3.41 -2.69 14.50
CA ASP A 24 -3.93 -1.56 15.25
C ASP A 24 -4.96 -0.78 14.41
N ALA A 25 -6.20 -0.70 14.91
CA ALA A 25 -7.29 0.07 14.32
C ALA A 25 -7.73 1.26 15.20
N THR A 26 -6.89 1.72 16.13
CA THR A 26 -7.08 2.97 16.88
C THR A 26 -6.85 4.21 16.01
N GLY A 27 -6.04 4.09 14.96
CA GLY A 27 -5.62 5.20 14.08
C GLY A 27 -6.76 5.98 13.44
N ASN A 28 -6.70 7.30 13.59
CA ASN A 28 -7.60 8.29 12.97
C ASN A 28 -6.83 9.18 11.96
N ASN A 29 -7.54 10.04 11.23
CA ASN A 29 -6.90 11.04 10.37
C ASN A 29 -6.38 12.26 11.17
N LEU A 30 -5.71 13.22 10.50
CA LEU A 30 -5.19 14.45 11.13
C LEU A 30 -6.25 15.33 11.83
N MET A 31 -7.54 15.13 11.56
CA MET A 31 -8.64 15.83 12.23
C MET A 31 -9.21 15.02 13.43
N ASN A 32 -8.53 13.94 13.83
CA ASN A 32 -8.94 12.96 14.83
C ASN A 32 -10.34 12.34 14.56
N VAL A 33 -10.75 12.25 13.29
CA VAL A 33 -12.05 11.66 12.92
C VAL A 33 -11.92 10.14 12.77
N ASP A 34 -12.79 9.42 13.46
CA ASP A 34 -12.96 7.97 13.34
C ASP A 34 -13.84 7.65 12.13
N HIS A 35 -13.25 7.08 11.08
CA HIS A 35 -13.94 6.79 9.81
C HIS A 35 -14.64 5.44 9.75
N TRP A 36 -14.83 4.77 10.89
CA TRP A 36 -15.40 3.42 10.94
C TRP A 36 -16.75 3.39 11.66
N SER A 37 -17.80 2.88 11.00
CA SER A 37 -19.10 2.60 11.63
C SER A 37 -19.10 1.27 12.38
N LYS A 38 -18.31 0.30 11.90
CA LYS A 38 -18.08 -0.99 12.57
C LYS A 38 -16.62 -1.39 12.41
N ARG A 39 -16.06 -1.99 13.45
CA ARG A 39 -14.80 -2.75 13.41
C ARG A 39 -14.98 -4.08 14.14
N THR A 40 -14.24 -5.09 13.74
CA THR A 40 -14.15 -6.40 14.41
C THR A 40 -12.73 -6.89 14.22
N LEU A 41 -12.12 -7.39 15.30
CA LEU A 41 -10.71 -7.77 15.35
C LEU A 41 -10.56 -9.07 16.14
N SER A 42 -9.61 -9.92 15.77
CA SER A 42 -9.26 -11.13 16.52
C SER A 42 -7.82 -11.58 16.27
N ALA A 43 -7.25 -12.27 17.26
CA ALA A 43 -6.06 -13.08 17.12
C ALA A 43 -6.43 -14.57 17.17
N ASP A 44 -5.66 -15.42 16.49
CA ASP A 44 -5.88 -16.85 16.34
C ASP A 44 -4.52 -17.53 16.06
N GLY A 45 -3.82 -17.89 17.15
CA GLY A 45 -2.45 -18.38 17.08
C GLY A 45 -1.52 -17.41 16.34
N ALA A 46 -1.00 -17.82 15.19
CA ALA A 46 -0.11 -17.01 14.34
C ALA A 46 -0.84 -15.99 13.43
N VAL A 47 -2.18 -15.95 13.44
CA VAL A 47 -3.00 -15.14 12.52
C VAL A 47 -3.70 -14.00 13.26
N LEU A 48 -3.62 -12.78 12.70
CA LEU A 48 -4.38 -11.61 13.15
C LEU A 48 -5.37 -11.21 12.06
N ARG A 49 -6.59 -10.85 12.46
CA ARG A 49 -7.69 -10.48 11.55
C ARG A 49 -8.30 -9.14 11.94
N PHE A 50 -8.61 -8.33 10.93
CA PHE A 50 -9.39 -7.10 11.05
C PHE A 50 -10.45 -7.08 9.95
N ASP A 51 -11.69 -6.76 10.31
CA ASP A 51 -12.79 -6.49 9.40
C ASP A 51 -13.50 -5.20 9.83
N GLY A 52 -13.56 -4.21 8.93
CA GLY A 52 -14.12 -2.88 9.22
C GLY A 52 -15.06 -2.39 8.12
N THR A 53 -16.04 -1.58 8.52
CA THR A 53 -16.95 -0.86 7.61
C THR A 53 -16.75 0.63 7.78
N THR A 54 -16.52 1.36 6.70
CA THR A 54 -16.38 2.82 6.74
C THR A 54 -17.71 3.51 7.09
N SER A 55 -17.66 4.63 7.81
CA SER A 55 -18.86 5.31 8.33
C SER A 55 -19.70 6.04 7.28
N GLN A 56 -19.09 6.50 6.18
CA GLN A 56 -19.78 7.29 5.14
C GLN A 56 -20.03 6.51 3.85
N SER A 57 -19.01 5.85 3.28
CA SER A 57 -19.14 5.13 2.00
C SER A 57 -19.56 3.66 2.13
N ALA A 58 -19.78 3.17 3.35
CA ALA A 58 -20.11 1.77 3.67
C ALA A 58 -19.16 0.71 3.06
N TYR A 59 -17.96 1.10 2.60
CA TYR A 59 -16.95 0.16 2.12
C TYR A 59 -16.54 -0.78 3.25
N ARG A 60 -16.53 -2.08 2.96
CA ARG A 60 -15.95 -3.09 3.85
C ARG A 60 -14.49 -3.26 3.48
N VAL A 61 -13.63 -3.29 4.49
CA VAL A 61 -12.17 -3.48 4.39
C VAL A 61 -11.83 -4.66 5.27
N ALA A 62 -11.14 -5.65 4.71
CA ALA A 62 -10.63 -6.80 5.43
C ALA A 62 -9.10 -6.81 5.38
N MET A 63 -8.46 -7.07 6.50
CA MET A 63 -7.03 -7.36 6.59
C MET A 63 -6.83 -8.70 7.27
N ARG A 64 -5.84 -9.45 6.79
CA ARG A 64 -5.40 -10.73 7.35
C ARG A 64 -3.89 -10.72 7.41
N ALA A 65 -3.31 -10.96 8.57
CA ALA A 65 -1.88 -11.07 8.78
C ALA A 65 -1.52 -12.45 9.35
N HIS A 66 -0.37 -12.98 8.93
CA HIS A 66 0.24 -14.18 9.51
C HIS A 66 1.70 -13.88 9.85
N THR A 67 2.12 -14.21 11.08
CA THR A 67 3.49 -13.97 11.56
C THR A 67 4.14 -15.30 11.96
N SER A 68 5.19 -15.66 11.23
CA SER A 68 6.03 -16.85 11.50
C SER A 68 7.39 -16.46 12.05
N ALA A 69 8.09 -17.45 12.61
CA ALA A 69 9.52 -17.42 12.90
C ALA A 69 10.22 -18.57 12.16
N ASP A 70 11.55 -18.52 12.08
CA ASP A 70 12.43 -19.62 11.67
C ASP A 70 12.62 -20.68 12.78
N VAL A 71 12.29 -20.34 14.02
CA VAL A 71 12.23 -21.26 15.18
C VAL A 71 10.78 -21.54 15.61
N GLY A 72 10.58 -22.61 16.37
CA GLY A 72 9.26 -22.94 16.94
C GLY A 72 8.85 -21.93 18.03
N VAL A 73 7.78 -21.18 17.79
CA VAL A 73 7.22 -20.20 18.75
C VAL A 73 5.76 -20.50 19.08
N ALA A 74 5.39 -20.28 20.34
CA ALA A 74 4.00 -20.31 20.79
C ALA A 74 3.47 -18.87 20.90
N TRP A 75 2.33 -18.60 20.27
CA TRP A 75 1.67 -17.29 20.30
C TRP A 75 0.57 -17.25 21.35
N SER A 76 0.58 -16.23 22.21
CA SER A 76 -0.52 -15.88 23.10
C SER A 76 -1.28 -14.66 22.59
N ASP A 77 -2.61 -14.67 22.73
CA ASP A 77 -3.43 -13.50 22.44
C ASP A 77 -3.19 -12.41 23.50
N VAL A 78 -2.87 -11.20 23.04
CA VAL A 78 -2.70 -9.99 23.86
C VAL A 78 -3.52 -8.81 23.30
N SER A 79 -4.59 -9.13 22.57
CA SER A 79 -5.49 -8.16 21.92
C SER A 79 -6.15 -7.21 22.93
N ALA A 80 -6.41 -5.99 22.46
CA ALA A 80 -7.01 -4.91 23.24
C ALA A 80 -8.18 -4.27 22.48
N SER A 81 -8.84 -3.29 23.10
CA SER A 81 -9.90 -2.53 22.42
C SER A 81 -9.36 -1.89 21.14
N ARG A 82 -9.92 -2.28 19.99
CA ARG A 82 -9.52 -1.86 18.62
C ARG A 82 -8.13 -2.34 18.15
N VAL A 83 -7.50 -3.30 18.83
CA VAL A 83 -6.19 -3.86 18.43
C VAL A 83 -6.23 -5.39 18.51
N ALA A 84 -6.10 -6.08 17.38
CA ALA A 84 -5.76 -7.51 17.39
C ALA A 84 -4.25 -7.61 17.61
N ALA A 85 -3.79 -8.37 18.60
CA ALA A 85 -2.37 -8.52 18.86
C ALA A 85 -2.05 -9.91 19.43
N HIS A 86 -0.86 -10.41 19.09
CA HIS A 86 -0.32 -11.63 19.67
C HIS A 86 1.14 -11.44 20.09
N LYS A 87 1.56 -12.22 21.08
CA LYS A 87 2.90 -12.18 21.67
C LYS A 87 3.56 -13.55 21.61
N ALA A 88 4.85 -13.59 21.38
CA ALA A 88 5.69 -14.74 21.65
C ALA A 88 6.91 -14.32 22.49
N SER A 89 7.31 -15.17 23.43
CA SER A 89 8.51 -14.99 24.25
C SER A 89 9.36 -16.25 24.17
N LEU A 90 10.65 -16.09 23.92
CA LEU A 90 11.59 -17.18 23.69
C LEU A 90 12.95 -16.88 24.35
N GLN A 91 13.66 -17.93 24.74
CA GLN A 91 15.06 -17.81 25.13
C GLN A 91 15.93 -17.82 23.87
N VAL A 92 16.91 -16.93 23.81
CA VAL A 92 17.87 -16.79 22.71
C VAL A 92 19.27 -16.72 23.31
N ALA A 93 20.17 -17.56 22.83
CA ALA A 93 21.56 -17.61 23.25
C ALA A 93 22.40 -16.50 22.59
N GLN A 94 23.59 -16.22 23.13
CA GLN A 94 24.54 -15.31 22.50
C GLN A 94 24.86 -15.77 21.06
N TYR A 95 24.87 -14.80 20.14
CA TYR A 95 25.04 -14.93 18.69
C TYR A 95 23.98 -15.75 17.95
N GLU A 96 23.00 -16.34 18.63
CA GLU A 96 21.84 -16.96 18.01
C GLU A 96 20.98 -15.89 17.30
N LYS A 97 20.42 -16.27 16.15
CA LYS A 97 19.59 -15.42 15.30
C LYS A 97 18.18 -15.98 15.24
N VAL A 98 17.20 -15.08 15.29
CA VAL A 98 15.78 -15.43 15.10
C VAL A 98 15.16 -14.48 14.10
N THR A 99 14.51 -15.03 13.08
CA THR A 99 13.96 -14.31 11.93
C THR A 99 12.45 -14.40 11.91
N PHE A 100 11.79 -13.31 12.23
CA PHE A 100 10.34 -13.18 12.14
C PHE A 100 9.93 -12.71 10.75
N THR A 101 8.86 -13.28 10.21
CA THR A 101 8.28 -12.91 8.91
C THR A 101 6.79 -12.67 9.06
N LYS A 102 6.34 -11.43 8.83
CA LYS A 102 4.93 -11.05 8.80
C LYS A 102 4.47 -10.84 7.36
N ILE A 103 3.43 -11.57 6.94
CA ILE A 103 2.78 -11.39 5.65
C ILE A 103 1.37 -10.85 5.90
N VAL A 104 0.95 -9.82 5.15
CA VAL A 104 -0.36 -9.15 5.31
C VAL A 104 -1.05 -9.02 3.95
N ALA A 105 -2.27 -9.54 3.87
CA ALA A 105 -3.21 -9.29 2.79
C ALA A 105 -4.25 -8.24 3.24
N LEU A 106 -4.68 -7.40 2.28
CA LEU A 106 -5.75 -6.42 2.45
C LEU A 106 -6.64 -6.48 1.21
N HIS A 107 -7.95 -6.48 1.40
CA HIS A 107 -8.96 -6.38 0.34
C HIS A 107 -10.10 -5.46 0.77
N THR A 108 -10.80 -4.87 -0.19
CA THR A 108 -11.98 -4.02 0.02
C THR A 108 -13.14 -4.42 -0.88
N THR A 109 -14.33 -3.89 -0.62
CA THR A 109 -15.50 -3.99 -1.51
C THR A 109 -15.31 -3.34 -2.89
N ARG A 110 -14.19 -2.65 -3.15
CA ARG A 110 -13.83 -2.19 -4.51
C ARG A 110 -13.10 -3.25 -5.33
N ASP A 111 -12.59 -4.28 -4.67
CA ASP A 111 -11.70 -5.32 -5.21
C ASP A 111 -12.42 -6.67 -5.28
N ALA A 112 -13.21 -7.02 -4.25
CA ALA A 112 -13.99 -8.25 -4.19
C ALA A 112 -15.36 -8.06 -3.50
N GLY A 113 -16.37 -8.81 -3.95
CA GLY A 113 -17.72 -8.81 -3.33
C GLY A 113 -17.74 -9.31 -1.89
N ASP A 114 -16.80 -10.19 -1.53
CA ASP A 114 -16.43 -10.49 -0.14
C ASP A 114 -14.93 -10.26 0.08
N PRO A 115 -14.52 -9.13 0.68
CA PRO A 115 -13.11 -8.87 0.97
C PRO A 115 -12.53 -9.79 2.04
N ALA A 116 -13.35 -10.34 2.95
CA ALA A 116 -12.87 -11.21 4.03
C ALA A 116 -12.32 -12.53 3.48
N SER A 117 -13.11 -13.22 2.64
CA SER A 117 -12.65 -14.42 1.94
C SER A 117 -11.50 -14.13 0.97
N ALA A 118 -11.54 -13.02 0.24
CA ALA A 118 -10.45 -12.63 -0.67
C ALA A 118 -9.12 -12.39 0.06
N ALA A 119 -9.14 -11.72 1.22
CA ALA A 119 -7.96 -11.51 2.05
C ALA A 119 -7.43 -12.81 2.67
N GLU A 120 -8.29 -13.72 3.12
CA GLU A 120 -7.88 -15.02 3.68
C GLU A 120 -7.23 -15.91 2.59
N GLN A 121 -7.80 -15.96 1.39
CA GLN A 121 -7.23 -16.68 0.23
C GLN A 121 -5.90 -16.07 -0.25
N THR A 122 -5.81 -14.75 -0.30
CA THR A 122 -4.59 -14.02 -0.66
C THR A 122 -3.48 -14.27 0.36
N LEU A 123 -3.79 -14.20 1.67
CA LEU A 123 -2.84 -14.50 2.73
C LEU A 123 -2.35 -15.95 2.64
N LYS A 124 -3.25 -16.92 2.50
CA LYS A 124 -2.89 -18.34 2.38
C LYS A 124 -1.92 -18.59 1.23
N SER A 125 -2.17 -17.98 0.08
CA SER A 125 -1.32 -18.11 -1.11
C SER A 125 0.04 -17.44 -0.92
N ALA A 126 0.08 -16.25 -0.31
CA ALA A 126 1.31 -15.52 -0.02
C ALA A 126 2.17 -16.22 1.05
N VAL A 127 1.56 -16.80 2.09
CA VAL A 127 2.25 -17.60 3.12
C VAL A 127 2.81 -18.89 2.52
N ALA A 128 2.07 -19.56 1.62
CA ALA A 128 2.55 -20.76 0.93
C ALA A 128 3.71 -20.49 -0.04
N ALA A 129 3.77 -19.29 -0.65
CA ALA A 129 4.91 -18.86 -1.45
C ALA A 129 6.14 -18.47 -0.61
N GLY A 130 5.92 -17.89 0.58
CA GLY A 130 6.98 -17.43 1.47
C GLY A 130 7.60 -16.09 1.05
N TYR A 131 8.27 -15.43 2.01
CA TYR A 131 8.80 -14.08 1.82
C TYR A 131 9.83 -13.97 0.68
N ASP A 132 10.71 -14.95 0.50
CA ASP A 132 11.77 -14.87 -0.51
C ASP A 132 11.22 -14.93 -1.93
N ALA A 133 10.22 -15.77 -2.20
CA ALA A 133 9.52 -15.79 -3.48
C ALA A 133 8.76 -14.48 -3.73
N LEU A 134 8.07 -13.94 -2.71
CA LEU A 134 7.39 -12.64 -2.78
C LEU A 134 8.38 -11.50 -3.05
N LYS A 135 9.56 -11.53 -2.43
CA LYS A 135 10.64 -10.55 -2.65
C LYS A 135 11.20 -10.67 -4.06
N SER A 136 11.52 -11.88 -4.54
CA SER A 136 12.03 -12.08 -5.91
C SER A 136 11.02 -11.64 -6.98
N ALA A 137 9.71 -11.90 -6.78
CA ALA A 137 8.67 -11.40 -7.67
C ALA A 137 8.56 -9.87 -7.66
N HIS A 138 8.73 -9.24 -6.50
CA HIS A 138 8.77 -7.79 -6.35
C HIS A 138 10.00 -7.15 -7.03
N GLU A 139 11.17 -7.77 -6.91
CA GLU A 139 12.41 -7.33 -7.55
C GLU A 139 12.37 -7.49 -9.07
N ALA A 140 11.77 -8.58 -9.58
CA ALA A 140 11.53 -8.74 -11.01
C ALA A 140 10.58 -7.66 -11.56
N ALA A 141 9.45 -7.41 -10.89
CA ALA A 141 8.50 -6.37 -11.29
C ALA A 141 9.13 -4.95 -11.26
N TRP A 142 10.02 -4.67 -10.32
CA TRP A 142 10.78 -3.41 -10.31
C TRP A 142 11.85 -3.34 -11.38
N SER A 143 12.57 -4.44 -11.67
CA SER A 143 13.54 -4.48 -12.77
C SER A 143 12.87 -4.13 -14.10
N ASP A 144 11.70 -4.72 -14.35
CA ASP A 144 10.84 -4.42 -15.51
C ASP A 144 10.46 -2.93 -15.60
N VAL A 145 10.10 -2.29 -14.48
CA VAL A 145 9.76 -0.86 -14.43
C VAL A 145 11.00 0.01 -14.72
N TRP A 146 12.14 -0.29 -14.09
CA TRP A 146 13.38 0.46 -14.32
C TRP A 146 13.90 0.29 -15.76
N GLN A 147 13.87 -0.91 -16.33
CA GLN A 147 14.23 -1.15 -17.74
C GLN A 147 13.41 -0.33 -18.75
N ARG A 148 12.18 0.08 -18.40
CA ARG A 148 11.32 0.91 -19.26
C ARG A 148 11.55 2.42 -19.08
N MET A 149 12.04 2.85 -17.93
CA MET A 149 11.95 4.26 -17.51
C MET A 149 13.25 4.91 -17.03
N ASP A 150 14.27 4.14 -16.64
CA ASP A 150 15.45 4.67 -15.95
C ASP A 150 16.17 5.77 -16.75
N VAL A 151 16.58 6.82 -16.05
CA VAL A 151 17.30 7.97 -16.62
C VAL A 151 18.69 8.00 -16.00
N VAL A 152 19.70 7.74 -16.83
CA VAL A 152 21.10 7.78 -16.42
C VAL A 152 21.63 9.22 -16.52
N ILE A 153 22.35 9.66 -15.49
CA ILE A 153 23.01 10.99 -15.46
C ILE A 153 24.50 10.77 -15.22
N ASP A 154 25.30 10.96 -16.27
CA ASP A 154 26.75 10.85 -16.19
C ASP A 154 27.36 12.06 -15.45
N GLY A 155 28.25 11.79 -14.50
CA GLY A 155 29.06 12.81 -13.81
C GLY A 155 28.41 13.49 -12.59
N ASP A 156 27.13 13.21 -12.27
CA ASP A 156 26.47 13.72 -11.06
C ASP A 156 25.65 12.63 -10.35
N GLU A 157 26.28 12.00 -9.35
CA GLU A 157 25.66 10.98 -8.50
C GLU A 157 24.47 11.50 -7.70
N LEU A 158 24.47 12.78 -7.30
CA LEU A 158 23.42 13.37 -6.49
C LEU A 158 22.17 13.63 -7.35
N ALA A 159 22.34 14.17 -8.56
CA ALA A 159 21.27 14.28 -9.54
C ALA A 159 20.72 12.90 -9.93
N GLN A 160 21.60 11.91 -10.13
CA GLN A 160 21.21 10.54 -10.45
C GLN A 160 20.31 9.92 -9.35
N VAL A 161 20.65 10.12 -8.07
CA VAL A 161 19.83 9.68 -6.94
C VAL A 161 18.53 10.49 -6.84
N ALA A 162 18.57 11.80 -7.00
CA ALA A 162 17.39 12.67 -6.90
C ALA A 162 16.34 12.38 -7.98
N VAL A 163 16.76 12.12 -9.21
CA VAL A 163 15.87 11.76 -10.33
C VAL A 163 15.25 10.38 -10.09
N ARG A 164 16.04 9.36 -9.72
CA ARG A 164 15.50 8.02 -9.39
C ARG A 164 14.55 8.06 -8.18
N PHE A 165 14.85 8.86 -7.15
CA PHE A 165 13.94 9.08 -6.02
C PHE A 165 12.59 9.69 -6.46
N SER A 166 12.63 10.71 -7.31
CA SER A 166 11.42 11.36 -7.83
C SER A 166 10.60 10.41 -8.71
N MET A 167 11.26 9.63 -9.57
CA MET A 167 10.63 8.63 -10.42
C MET A 167 9.99 7.50 -9.61
N TYR A 168 10.69 6.96 -8.61
CA TYR A 168 10.15 5.96 -7.68
C TYR A 168 8.84 6.45 -7.04
N HIS A 169 8.82 7.70 -6.56
CA HIS A 169 7.61 8.30 -5.97
C HIS A 169 6.45 8.49 -6.96
N ILE A 170 6.72 8.69 -8.25
CA ILE A 170 5.68 8.67 -9.29
C ILE A 170 5.20 7.23 -9.51
N MET A 171 6.11 6.26 -9.69
CA MET A 171 5.75 4.87 -10.01
C MET A 171 4.89 4.21 -8.92
N ILE A 172 5.15 4.45 -7.63
CA ILE A 172 4.32 3.91 -6.54
C ILE A 172 2.96 4.60 -6.39
N ALA A 173 2.75 5.73 -7.06
CA ALA A 173 1.53 6.53 -6.96
C ALA A 173 0.52 6.30 -8.09
N VAL A 174 0.95 5.70 -9.21
CA VAL A 174 0.13 5.50 -10.41
C VAL A 174 -0.74 4.23 -10.25
N PRO A 175 -2.09 4.33 -10.33
CA PRO A 175 -2.97 3.17 -10.20
C PRO A 175 -3.01 2.34 -11.49
N THR A 176 -2.05 1.44 -11.68
CA THR A 176 -1.93 0.64 -12.91
C THR A 176 -2.98 -0.48 -13.08
N GLN A 177 -3.80 -0.75 -12.05
CA GLN A 177 -4.74 -1.87 -11.99
C GLN A 177 -6.20 -1.46 -11.72
N ASP A 178 -6.50 -0.16 -11.66
CA ASP A 178 -7.85 0.33 -11.35
C ASP A 178 -8.15 1.69 -12.02
N GLU A 179 -8.82 1.63 -13.17
CA GLU A 179 -9.25 2.80 -13.96
C GLU A 179 -10.23 3.74 -13.23
N ARG A 180 -10.81 3.31 -12.10
CA ARG A 180 -11.81 4.08 -11.33
C ARG A 180 -11.17 5.05 -10.32
N VAL A 181 -9.84 5.12 -10.25
CA VAL A 181 -9.08 6.01 -9.35
C VAL A 181 -7.99 6.75 -10.11
N SER A 182 -7.48 7.82 -9.49
CA SER A 182 -6.47 8.70 -10.07
C SER A 182 -5.56 9.25 -8.97
N ILE A 183 -4.47 9.90 -9.35
CA ILE A 183 -3.37 10.25 -8.44
C ILE A 183 -3.73 11.50 -7.64
N GLY A 184 -3.87 11.35 -6.32
CA GLY A 184 -4.10 12.48 -5.41
C GLY A 184 -2.85 13.35 -5.22
N ALA A 185 -3.03 14.63 -4.87
CA ALA A 185 -1.92 15.61 -4.77
C ALA A 185 -0.83 15.31 -3.71
N LYS A 186 -1.04 14.31 -2.84
CA LYS A 186 -0.02 13.75 -1.94
C LYS A 186 0.07 12.22 -2.05
N THR A 187 -0.29 11.67 -3.21
CA THR A 187 -0.26 10.24 -3.52
C THR A 187 -1.03 9.44 -2.44
N LEU A 188 -0.46 8.36 -1.91
CA LEU A 188 -0.90 7.69 -0.68
C LEU A 188 0.06 7.95 0.50
N SER A 189 0.96 8.92 0.40
CA SER A 189 2.04 9.16 1.38
C SER A 189 1.62 9.99 2.61
N GLY A 190 0.33 10.32 2.75
CA GLY A 190 -0.20 11.01 3.93
C GLY A 190 -1.53 11.72 3.70
N PHE A 191 -2.13 12.23 4.78
CA PHE A 191 -3.48 12.84 4.76
C PHE A 191 -3.56 14.24 4.12
N GLY A 192 -2.44 14.82 3.68
CA GLY A 192 -2.42 16.14 3.01
C GLY A 192 -3.31 16.12 1.76
N TYR A 193 -4.13 17.16 1.57
CA TYR A 193 -5.16 17.22 0.52
C TYR A 193 -6.17 16.06 0.52
N LYS A 194 -6.23 15.23 1.58
CA LYS A 194 -7.21 14.14 1.77
C LYS A 194 -7.26 13.10 0.62
N GLY A 195 -6.19 12.96 -0.15
CA GLY A 195 -6.16 12.12 -1.36
C GLY A 195 -6.96 12.66 -2.55
N HIS A 196 -7.42 13.92 -2.50
CA HIS A 196 -8.13 14.55 -3.61
C HIS A 196 -7.23 14.70 -4.85
N VAL A 197 -7.84 14.55 -6.02
CA VAL A 197 -7.24 14.65 -7.36
C VAL A 197 -7.38 16.09 -7.87
N PHE A 198 -6.34 16.63 -8.51
CA PHE A 198 -6.28 18.01 -9.00
C PHE A 198 -5.72 18.07 -10.43
N TRP A 199 -5.55 19.27 -10.98
CA TRP A 199 -5.02 19.49 -12.34
C TRP A 199 -3.57 18.98 -12.51
N ASP A 200 -2.77 19.00 -11.44
CA ASP A 200 -1.41 18.46 -11.35
C ASP A 200 -1.33 17.02 -11.88
N THR A 201 -2.38 16.24 -11.62
CA THR A 201 -2.49 14.82 -11.98
C THR A 201 -2.33 14.56 -13.48
N GLY A 202 -2.62 15.53 -14.35
CA GLY A 202 -2.39 15.42 -15.80
C GLY A 202 -0.91 15.35 -16.16
N ALA A 203 -0.06 16.15 -15.50
CA ALA A 203 1.39 16.12 -15.70
C ALA A 203 2.01 14.81 -15.18
N VAL A 204 1.51 14.29 -14.04
CA VAL A 204 1.97 13.02 -13.48
C VAL A 204 1.59 11.83 -14.37
N HIS A 205 0.38 11.81 -14.95
CA HIS A 205 0.01 10.79 -15.93
C HIS A 205 0.82 10.87 -17.22
N ALA A 206 1.13 12.08 -17.72
CA ALA A 206 1.99 12.23 -18.90
C ALA A 206 3.39 11.63 -18.67
N ALA A 207 3.98 11.85 -17.50
CA ALA A 207 5.26 11.23 -17.11
C ALA A 207 5.15 9.70 -16.94
N ALA A 208 4.02 9.20 -16.44
CA ALA A 208 3.80 7.78 -16.18
C ALA A 208 3.37 6.95 -17.41
N ALA A 209 2.80 7.58 -18.45
CA ALA A 209 2.23 6.88 -19.60
C ALA A 209 3.25 5.98 -20.34
N HIS A 210 4.53 6.39 -20.37
CA HIS A 210 5.62 5.61 -20.94
C HIS A 210 6.01 4.36 -20.11
N ALA A 211 5.67 4.31 -18.82
CA ALA A 211 6.04 3.23 -17.90
C ALA A 211 5.04 2.06 -17.90
N VAL A 212 3.76 2.39 -18.07
CA VAL A 212 2.62 1.53 -17.76
C VAL A 212 2.03 0.88 -19.01
N LEU A 213 2.04 1.58 -20.15
CA LEU A 213 1.45 1.06 -21.38
C LEU A 213 2.41 0.08 -22.09
N PRO A 214 1.98 -1.14 -22.44
CA PRO A 214 2.78 -2.02 -23.29
C PRO A 214 2.93 -1.41 -24.69
N ARG A 215 4.03 -1.75 -25.39
CA ARG A 215 4.34 -1.23 -26.75
C ARG A 215 3.42 -1.76 -27.88
N THR A 216 2.22 -2.24 -27.56
CA THR A 216 1.15 -2.55 -28.52
C THR A 216 0.37 -1.28 -28.82
N GLY A 217 0.67 -0.64 -29.95
CA GLY A 217 0.20 0.72 -30.25
C GLY A 217 -1.30 0.83 -30.51
N ALA A 218 -2.02 1.46 -29.58
CA ALA A 218 -3.35 2.04 -29.78
C ALA A 218 -3.65 3.09 -28.70
N LEU A 219 -2.97 4.25 -28.73
CA LEU A 219 -3.37 5.38 -27.89
C LEU A 219 -4.66 5.99 -28.46
N ALA A 220 -5.72 6.02 -27.64
CA ALA A 220 -6.98 6.67 -27.95
C ALA A 220 -6.83 8.20 -27.88
N ALA A 221 -6.19 8.77 -28.91
CA ALA A 221 -6.13 10.22 -29.12
C ALA A 221 -7.46 10.73 -29.68
N ASP A 222 -8.52 10.71 -28.86
CA ASP A 222 -9.77 11.45 -29.11
C ASP A 222 -10.57 11.65 -27.81
N VAL A 223 -10.05 12.52 -26.93
CA VAL A 223 -10.88 13.25 -25.96
C VAL A 223 -11.11 14.64 -26.56
N PRO A 224 -12.26 14.91 -27.19
CA PRO A 224 -12.50 16.20 -27.82
C PRO A 224 -12.58 17.29 -26.76
N LEU A 225 -11.58 18.18 -26.74
CA LEU A 225 -11.62 19.41 -25.95
C LEU A 225 -12.80 20.26 -26.44
N SER A 226 -13.86 20.32 -25.64
CA SER A 226 -15.04 21.13 -25.92
C SER A 226 -14.63 22.61 -25.96
N GLN A 227 -14.61 23.18 -27.16
CA GLN A 227 -14.33 24.61 -27.33
C GLN A 227 -15.39 25.44 -26.57
N PRO A 228 -14.99 26.52 -25.88
CA PRO A 228 -15.96 27.41 -25.25
C PRO A 228 -16.90 27.98 -26.33
N ALA A 229 -18.20 27.96 -26.03
CA ALA A 229 -19.22 28.37 -26.99
C ALA A 229 -18.96 29.81 -27.50
N ARG A 230 -18.83 29.96 -28.82
CA ARG A 230 -18.76 31.28 -29.45
C ARG A 230 -20.09 31.98 -29.24
N GLY A 231 -20.10 33.05 -28.44
CA GLY A 231 -21.29 33.87 -28.24
C GLY A 231 -21.75 34.46 -29.58
N THR A 232 -22.98 34.14 -29.98
CA THR A 232 -23.63 34.72 -31.16
C THR A 232 -24.01 36.17 -30.86
N GLY A 233 -23.17 37.10 -31.30
CA GLY A 233 -23.46 38.53 -31.20
C GLY A 233 -24.48 38.98 -32.25
N GLU A 234 -25.77 38.99 -31.89
CA GLU A 234 -26.79 39.79 -32.56
C GLU A 234 -27.27 40.92 -31.63
N GLY A 235 -27.41 42.12 -32.19
CA GLY A 235 -27.64 43.33 -31.41
C GLY A 235 -29.09 43.79 -31.39
N ALA A 236 -29.59 44.17 -30.21
CA ALA A 236 -30.84 44.91 -30.05
C ALA A 236 -30.56 46.33 -29.53
N ARG A 237 -31.23 47.34 -30.09
CA ARG A 237 -31.09 48.76 -29.71
C ARG A 237 -32.30 49.28 -28.92
N GLY A 238 -32.05 49.87 -27.75
CA GLY A 238 -32.94 50.74 -26.96
C GLY A 238 -32.08 51.35 -25.85
N ARG A 239 -32.10 52.65 -25.50
CA ARG A 239 -33.21 53.61 -25.32
C ARG A 239 -34.23 53.08 -24.29
N LEU A 240 -34.42 53.71 -23.13
CA LEU A 240 -33.82 54.91 -22.55
C LEU A 240 -33.12 54.58 -21.22
#